data_AF-A0A936LVN6-F1
#
_entry.id   AF-A0A936LVN6-F1
#
_cell.length_a   1.000
_cell.length_b   1.000
_cell.length_c   1.000
_cell.angle_alpha   90.00
_cell.angle_beta   90.00
_cell.angle_gamma   90.00
#
_symmetry.space_group_name_H-M   'P 1'
#
loop_
_entity.id
_entity.type
_entity.pdbx_description
1 polymer ?
#
loop_
_entity_poly.entity_id
_entity_poly.type
_entity_poly.pdbx_seq_one_letter_code
_entity_poly.pdbx_strand_id
1 'polypeptide(L)'
;MATLHGYILRELLKTTGLALVAMTVLFTMGGGLYNIIRFEGVSAGDLMTIVPLLIPIVLTMSLPIAALFAATMVYGRLAADNELTACKAAGINVHRLFLPAGLLALFVAVFVLLVGNFVIPSFVQQITNYARNNLRDIIAQNLQQEGFLRHREKGSGAAYTVTAERVQRVDERELQDRGFEVGTGLQYLHISNPTFLHVDGSGRLVRFTVANQALCRFDIRPDPMELMFLVDDARDFEVGRQAVHIGQQQIGPVGIPVPAPFQLSFADLRSLLHWGRQPWDVPRLTEPIRDYIRAVTLRRFFDHAAEQIARGTLELRDRQGTPYVISGRRVKVEDRGVFISDGRVLVPRGGAAQPTRYEAREATLRAIQVPGTPNFDVELILLRTAESDVLEYEPKGAGRYGEPRRKQTLSFDGLQLPDVVLADARTYTPAAVVDPQFPLPGDERLEERRAGLRDQAAKWQRKVAATIHFRLGYSSCAIVAVVMGAILGVLFRGSRVLAAFGLATIPLFGVLMLMVVGRQLAEQTPTQQLGPLVTWGGLAGVLVLDVVLLRLGVRR
;
A
#
# COMPACT_ATOMS: atom_id res chain seq x y z
N MET A 1 31.33 42.60 -12.92
CA MET A 1 31.12 41.27 -12.28
C MET A 1 29.77 40.65 -12.64
N ALA A 2 28.65 41.35 -12.52
CA ALA A 2 27.33 40.80 -12.86
C ALA A 2 27.22 40.31 -14.32
N THR A 3 27.84 41.03 -15.26
CA THR A 3 27.90 40.66 -16.69
C THR A 3 28.61 39.32 -16.93
N LEU A 4 29.77 39.10 -16.28
CA LEU A 4 30.56 37.88 -16.43
C LEU A 4 29.87 36.66 -15.78
N HIS A 5 29.32 36.83 -14.58
CA HIS A 5 28.55 35.75 -13.93
C HIS A 5 27.30 35.39 -14.75
N GLY A 6 26.60 36.39 -15.31
CA GLY A 6 25.46 36.18 -16.20
C GLY A 6 25.83 35.47 -17.50
N TYR A 7 26.99 35.80 -18.08
CA TYR A 7 27.51 35.11 -19.26
C TYR A 7 27.76 33.62 -18.99
N ILE A 8 28.53 33.30 -17.93
CA ILE A 8 28.84 31.91 -17.57
C ILE A 8 27.57 31.15 -17.21
N LEU A 9 26.67 31.74 -16.42
CA LEU A 9 25.40 31.10 -16.04
C LEU A 9 24.53 30.81 -17.27
N ARG A 10 24.47 31.74 -18.24
CA ARG A 10 23.71 31.55 -19.47
C ARG A 10 24.27 30.41 -20.31
N GLU A 11 25.60 30.33 -20.45
CA GLU A 11 26.23 29.21 -21.15
C GLU A 11 26.00 27.87 -20.42
N LEU A 12 26.15 27.85 -19.09
CA LEU A 12 25.84 26.68 -18.27
C LEU A 12 24.39 26.20 -18.45
N LEU A 13 23.41 27.11 -18.40
CA LEU A 13 21.99 26.76 -18.57
C LEU A 13 21.69 26.26 -19.98
N LYS A 14 22.24 26.88 -21.03
CA LYS A 14 22.10 26.42 -22.41
C LYS A 14 22.66 25.02 -22.61
N THR A 15 23.91 24.80 -22.18
CA THR A 15 24.57 23.50 -22.33
C THR A 15 23.88 22.42 -21.49
N THR A 16 23.42 22.77 -20.27
CA THR A 16 22.63 21.86 -19.43
C THR A 16 21.32 21.48 -20.10
N GLY A 17 20.58 22.45 -20.67
CA GLY A 17 19.32 22.17 -21.37
C GLY A 17 19.50 21.25 -22.57
N LEU A 18 20.53 21.48 -23.39
CA LEU A 18 20.82 20.62 -24.54
C LEU A 18 21.23 19.20 -24.11
N ALA A 19 22.13 19.10 -23.12
CA ALA A 19 22.55 17.81 -22.57
C ALA A 19 21.40 17.06 -21.89
N LEU A 20 20.49 17.79 -21.24
CA LEU A 20 19.31 17.24 -20.58
C LEU A 20 18.37 16.58 -21.58
N VAL A 21 18.10 17.23 -22.71
CA VAL A 21 17.27 16.64 -23.78
C VAL A 21 17.90 15.36 -24.30
N ALA A 22 19.20 15.40 -24.64
CA ALA A 22 19.92 14.22 -25.14
C ALA A 22 19.92 13.07 -24.13
N MET A 23 20.22 13.35 -22.87
CA MET A 23 20.23 12.34 -21.80
C MET A 23 18.83 11.81 -21.51
N THR A 24 17.80 12.65 -21.50
CA THR A 24 16.42 12.23 -21.25
C THR A 24 15.92 11.29 -22.35
N VAL A 25 16.23 11.58 -23.62
CA VAL A 25 15.94 10.66 -24.73
C VAL A 25 16.68 9.34 -24.54
N LEU A 26 17.98 9.39 -24.23
CA LEU A 26 18.80 8.20 -24.02
C LEU A 26 18.27 7.32 -22.88
N PHE A 27 17.96 7.89 -21.71
CA PHE A 27 17.44 7.13 -20.57
C PHE A 27 16.03 6.59 -20.81
N THR A 28 15.18 7.36 -21.51
CA THR A 28 13.82 6.92 -21.86
C THR A 28 13.87 5.73 -22.81
N MET A 29 14.71 5.78 -23.85
CA MET A 29 14.85 4.67 -24.81
C MET A 29 15.58 3.46 -24.19
N GLY A 30 16.62 3.69 -23.38
CA GLY A 30 17.42 2.63 -22.79
C GLY A 30 16.69 1.87 -21.68
N GLY A 31 16.29 2.56 -20.61
CA GLY A 31 15.74 1.93 -19.41
C GLY A 31 14.21 2.01 -19.29
N GLY A 32 13.62 3.13 -19.70
CA GLY A 32 12.17 3.35 -19.60
C GLY A 32 11.38 2.41 -20.51
N LEU A 33 11.77 2.37 -21.79
CA LEU A 33 11.08 1.59 -22.80
C LEU A 33 11.37 0.09 -22.70
N TYR A 34 12.61 -0.30 -22.36
CA TYR A 34 13.00 -1.70 -22.20
C TYR A 34 12.17 -2.42 -21.15
N ASN A 35 11.91 -1.78 -20.01
CA ASN A 35 11.08 -2.36 -18.96
C ASN A 35 9.59 -2.48 -19.36
N ILE A 36 9.08 -1.59 -20.23
CA ILE A 36 7.70 -1.64 -20.71
C ILE A 36 7.53 -2.70 -21.81
N ILE A 37 8.45 -2.78 -22.78
CA ILE A 37 8.39 -3.78 -23.87
C ILE A 37 8.45 -5.21 -23.33
N ARG A 38 9.09 -5.41 -22.17
CA ARG A 38 9.14 -6.72 -21.51
C ARG A 38 7.79 -7.16 -20.92
N PHE A 39 6.86 -6.23 -20.68
CA PHE A 39 5.46 -6.59 -20.50
C PHE A 39 4.88 -6.84 -21.89
N GLU A 40 4.77 -8.11 -22.25
CA GLU A 40 4.09 -8.53 -23.49
C GLU A 40 2.67 -7.91 -23.49
N GLY A 41 2.20 -7.38 -24.64
CA GLY A 41 0.85 -6.83 -24.79
C GLY A 41 0.67 -5.30 -24.73
N VAL A 42 1.73 -4.49 -24.54
CA VAL A 42 1.56 -3.01 -24.55
C VAL A 42 1.47 -2.49 -25.99
N SER A 43 0.33 -1.92 -26.38
CA SER A 43 0.14 -1.37 -27.72
C SER A 43 0.95 -0.07 -27.94
N ALA A 44 1.24 0.28 -29.20
CA ALA A 44 1.95 1.52 -29.52
C ALA A 44 1.21 2.79 -29.05
N GLY A 45 -0.13 2.74 -28.97
CA GLY A 45 -0.96 3.83 -28.44
C GLY A 45 -0.86 3.96 -26.92
N ASP A 46 -0.75 2.84 -26.21
CA ASP A 46 -0.52 2.82 -24.76
C ASP A 46 0.87 3.38 -24.42
N LEU A 47 1.87 3.10 -25.26
CA LEU A 47 3.21 3.70 -25.15
C LEU A 47 3.16 5.23 -25.23
N MET A 48 2.43 5.80 -26.18
CA MET A 48 2.28 7.26 -26.30
C MET A 48 1.60 7.89 -25.09
N THR A 49 0.73 7.13 -24.41
CA THR A 49 0.07 7.58 -23.19
C THR A 49 1.00 7.47 -21.98
N ILE A 50 1.76 6.37 -21.83
CA ILE A 50 2.58 6.08 -20.64
C ILE A 50 3.90 6.86 -20.64
N VAL A 51 4.55 7.04 -21.81
CA VAL A 51 5.87 7.70 -21.90
C VAL A 51 5.88 9.10 -21.28
N PRO A 52 4.89 9.99 -21.53
CA PRO A 52 4.81 11.28 -20.85
C PRO A 52 4.78 11.20 -19.32
N LEU A 53 4.22 10.13 -18.76
CA LEU A 53 4.15 9.94 -17.31
C LEU A 53 5.47 9.45 -16.71
N LEU A 54 6.38 8.91 -17.54
CA LEU A 54 7.74 8.56 -17.12
C LEU A 54 8.72 9.74 -17.20
N ILE A 55 8.41 10.79 -17.98
CA ILE A 55 9.29 11.96 -18.17
C ILE A 55 9.75 12.55 -16.84
N PRO A 56 8.88 12.83 -15.83
CA PRO A 56 9.32 13.41 -14.57
C PRO A 56 10.35 12.54 -13.83
N ILE A 57 10.20 11.21 -13.91
CA ILE A 57 11.12 10.26 -13.27
C ILE A 57 12.48 10.32 -13.97
N VAL A 58 12.49 10.17 -15.30
CA VAL A 58 13.73 10.21 -16.10
C VAL A 58 14.43 11.55 -15.96
N LEU A 59 13.68 12.66 -15.92
CA LEU A 59 14.21 14.01 -15.76
C LEU A 59 14.98 14.20 -14.46
N THR A 60 14.48 13.65 -13.34
CA THR A 60 15.21 13.73 -12.05
C THR A 60 16.51 12.95 -12.05
N MET A 61 16.63 11.92 -12.91
CA MET A 61 17.87 11.13 -13.07
C MET A 61 18.84 11.76 -14.06
N SER A 62 18.35 12.31 -15.16
CA SER A 62 19.17 12.88 -16.23
C SER A 62 19.72 14.26 -15.87
N LEU A 63 19.00 15.06 -15.08
CA LEU A 63 19.36 16.45 -14.79
C LEU A 63 20.70 16.63 -14.05
N PRO A 64 21.03 15.90 -12.96
CA PRO A 64 22.32 16.03 -12.30
C PRO A 64 23.50 15.70 -13.23
N ILE A 65 23.34 14.66 -14.07
CA ILE A 65 24.38 14.22 -15.01
C ILE A 65 24.55 15.24 -16.14
N ALA A 66 23.45 15.78 -16.67
CA ALA A 66 23.48 16.83 -17.68
C ALA A 66 24.13 18.11 -17.17
N ALA A 67 23.84 18.51 -15.92
CA ALA A 67 24.46 19.68 -15.29
C ALA A 67 25.95 19.46 -15.00
N LEU A 68 26.35 18.26 -14.56
CA LEU A 68 27.76 17.86 -14.41
C LEU A 68 28.50 17.96 -15.75
N PHE A 69 27.91 17.41 -16.82
CA PHE A 69 28.45 17.49 -18.18
C PHE A 69 28.62 18.95 -18.63
N ALA A 70 27.58 19.75 -18.48
CA ALA A 70 27.60 21.17 -18.85
C ALA A 70 28.65 21.96 -18.07
N ALA A 71 28.77 21.76 -16.76
CA ALA A 71 29.80 22.40 -15.95
C ALA A 71 31.21 22.02 -16.43
N THR A 72 31.44 20.73 -16.70
CA THR A 72 32.73 20.26 -17.20
C THR A 72 33.07 20.88 -18.56
N MET A 73 32.11 20.89 -19.50
CA MET A 73 32.30 21.42 -20.85
C MET A 73 32.50 22.94 -20.87
N VAL A 74 31.66 23.70 -20.16
CA VAL A 74 31.72 25.17 -20.17
C VAL A 74 33.01 25.64 -19.50
N TYR A 75 33.34 25.15 -18.31
CA TYR A 75 34.59 25.54 -17.64
C TYR A 75 35.83 25.03 -18.37
N GLY A 76 35.75 23.85 -19.00
CA GLY A 76 36.81 23.33 -19.86
C GLY A 76 37.08 24.21 -21.07
N ARG A 77 36.01 24.72 -21.72
CA ARG A 77 36.13 25.68 -22.83
C ARG A 77 36.70 27.02 -22.36
N LEU A 78 36.16 27.60 -21.28
CA LEU A 78 36.67 28.86 -20.70
C LEU A 78 38.16 28.76 -20.31
N ALA A 79 38.61 27.58 -19.88
CA ALA A 79 40.01 27.33 -19.57
C ALA A 79 40.88 27.13 -20.83
N ALA A 80 40.34 26.49 -21.88
CA ALA A 80 41.03 26.28 -23.15
C ALA A 80 41.20 27.59 -23.93
N ASP A 81 40.18 28.45 -23.92
CA ASP A 81 40.16 29.74 -24.61
C ASP A 81 40.88 30.84 -23.79
N ASN A 82 41.54 30.47 -22.69
CA ASN A 82 42.27 31.36 -21.77
C ASN A 82 41.41 32.49 -21.15
N GLU A 83 40.08 32.41 -21.19
CA GLU A 83 39.19 33.41 -20.58
C GLU A 83 39.38 33.47 -19.06
N LEU A 84 39.57 32.33 -18.40
CA LEU A 84 39.84 32.28 -16.95
C LEU A 84 41.19 32.92 -16.60
N THR A 85 42.21 32.71 -17.45
CA THR A 85 43.54 33.30 -17.28
C THR A 85 43.49 34.82 -17.48
N ALA A 86 42.74 35.30 -18.48
CA ALA A 86 42.52 36.73 -18.71
C ALA A 86 41.81 37.39 -17.52
N CYS A 87 40.79 36.73 -16.95
CA CYS A 87 40.12 37.21 -15.74
C CYS A 87 41.09 37.30 -14.54
N LYS A 88 41.95 36.29 -14.35
CA LYS A 88 42.97 36.27 -13.29
C LYS A 88 43.98 37.41 -13.48
N ALA A 89 44.40 37.68 -14.71
CA ALA A 89 45.29 38.80 -15.06
C ALA A 89 44.64 40.17 -14.82
N ALA A 90 43.32 40.28 -15.00
CA ALA A 90 42.53 41.48 -14.69
C ALA A 90 42.24 41.67 -13.17
N GLY A 91 42.86 40.87 -12.30
CA GLY A 91 42.68 40.95 -10.84
C GLY A 91 41.36 40.35 -10.33
N ILE A 92 40.63 39.60 -11.15
CA ILE A 92 39.39 38.94 -10.73
C ILE A 92 39.73 37.66 -9.97
N ASN A 93 39.17 37.52 -8.76
CA ASN A 93 39.32 36.30 -7.97
C ASN A 93 38.65 35.10 -8.66
N VAL A 94 39.47 34.12 -9.07
CA VAL A 94 39.04 32.89 -9.77
C VAL A 94 38.02 32.08 -8.97
N HIS A 95 38.06 32.11 -7.63
CA HIS A 95 37.06 31.40 -6.82
C HIS A 95 35.64 31.96 -7.03
N ARG A 96 35.51 33.26 -7.35
CA ARG A 96 34.20 33.87 -7.63
C ARG A 96 33.63 33.43 -8.98
N LEU A 97 34.48 32.99 -9.92
CA LEU A 97 34.04 32.46 -11.22
C LEU A 97 33.33 31.11 -11.10
N PHE A 98 33.44 30.41 -9.96
CA PHE A 98 32.68 29.17 -9.69
C PHE A 98 31.28 29.44 -9.11
N LEU A 99 30.96 30.68 -8.73
CA LEU A 99 29.65 31.04 -8.19
C LEU A 99 28.49 30.68 -9.14
N PRO A 100 28.57 30.92 -10.47
CA PRO A 100 27.54 30.48 -11.42
C PRO A 100 27.33 28.96 -11.44
N ALA A 101 28.40 28.16 -11.31
CA ALA A 101 28.30 26.71 -11.17
C ALA A 101 27.55 26.32 -9.89
N GLY A 102 27.90 26.96 -8.76
CA GLY A 102 27.21 26.75 -7.49
C GLY A 102 25.71 27.11 -7.55
N LEU A 103 25.36 28.20 -8.25
CA LEU A 103 23.96 28.59 -8.48
C LEU A 103 23.21 27.55 -9.33
N LEU A 104 23.83 27.05 -10.42
CA LEU A 104 23.27 25.95 -11.21
C LEU A 104 23.07 24.70 -10.35
N ALA A 105 24.07 24.36 -9.53
CA ALA A 105 24.06 23.18 -8.68
C ALA A 105 22.93 23.24 -7.65
N LEU A 106 22.75 24.39 -7.00
CA LEU A 106 21.64 24.66 -6.08
C LEU A 106 20.29 24.59 -6.80
N PHE A 107 20.17 25.20 -7.98
CA PHE A 107 18.96 25.13 -8.79
C PHE A 107 18.57 23.69 -9.11
N VAL A 108 19.54 22.88 -9.59
CA VAL A 108 19.29 21.46 -9.90
C VAL A 108 18.91 20.68 -8.65
N ALA A 109 19.60 20.88 -7.53
CA ALA A 109 19.30 20.20 -6.27
C ALA A 109 17.87 20.50 -5.78
N VAL A 110 17.47 21.78 -5.78
CA VAL A 110 16.11 22.20 -5.41
C VAL A 110 15.08 21.66 -6.40
N PHE A 111 15.36 21.73 -7.71
CA PHE A 111 14.45 21.21 -8.74
C PHE A 111 14.20 19.71 -8.57
N VAL A 112 15.27 18.91 -8.44
CA VAL A 112 15.16 17.45 -8.22
C VAL A 112 14.40 17.16 -6.93
N LEU A 113 14.65 17.92 -5.86
CA LEU A 113 13.95 17.77 -4.59
C LEU A 113 12.44 18.06 -4.74
N LEU A 114 12.06 19.14 -5.43
CA LEU A 114 10.66 19.52 -5.62
C LEU A 114 9.92 18.53 -6.53
N VAL A 115 10.51 18.18 -7.68
CA VAL A 115 9.91 17.24 -8.61
C VAL A 115 9.77 15.86 -7.96
N GLY A 116 10.81 15.40 -7.25
CA GLY A 116 10.80 14.10 -6.56
C GLY A 116 9.79 14.01 -5.41
N ASN A 117 9.48 15.11 -4.73
CA ASN A 117 8.60 15.10 -3.55
C ASN A 117 7.16 15.51 -3.82
N PHE A 118 6.87 16.20 -4.93
CA PHE A 118 5.52 16.70 -5.23
C PHE A 118 5.00 16.26 -6.60
N VAL A 119 5.83 16.32 -7.64
CA VAL A 119 5.40 16.02 -9.02
C VAL A 119 5.31 14.51 -9.24
N ILE A 120 6.39 13.75 -8.98
CA ILE A 120 6.40 12.30 -9.19
C ILE A 120 5.27 11.59 -8.42
N PRO A 121 5.04 11.89 -7.12
CA PRO A 121 3.95 11.26 -6.37
C PRO A 121 2.57 11.50 -6.98
N SER A 122 2.28 12.72 -7.43
CA SER A 122 1.01 13.05 -8.07
C SER A 122 0.83 12.31 -9.39
N PHE A 123 1.88 12.22 -10.22
CA PHE A 123 1.84 11.46 -11.47
C PHE A 123 1.63 9.96 -11.21
N VAL A 124 2.29 9.38 -10.22
CA VAL A 124 2.11 7.97 -9.86
C VAL A 124 0.71 7.70 -9.31
N GLN A 125 0.14 8.62 -8.52
CA GLN A 125 -1.25 8.51 -8.07
C GLN A 125 -2.21 8.57 -9.26
N GLN A 126 -1.98 9.45 -10.24
CA GLN A 126 -2.76 9.50 -11.48
C GLN A 126 -2.67 8.20 -12.28
N ILE A 127 -1.46 7.62 -12.42
CA ILE A 127 -1.27 6.28 -13.04
C ILE A 127 -2.08 5.24 -12.30
N THR A 128 -2.00 5.23 -10.96
CA THR A 128 -2.66 4.23 -10.13
C THR A 128 -4.18 4.34 -10.23
N ASN A 129 -4.71 5.56 -10.21
CA ASN A 129 -6.14 5.82 -10.37
C ASN A 129 -6.62 5.48 -11.78
N TYR A 130 -5.85 5.82 -12.81
CA TYR A 130 -6.14 5.44 -14.19
C TYR A 130 -6.18 3.92 -14.33
N ALA A 131 -5.19 3.21 -13.79
CA ALA A 131 -5.13 1.76 -13.85
C ALA A 131 -6.24 1.08 -13.01
N ARG A 132 -6.63 1.67 -11.87
CA ARG A 132 -7.75 1.20 -11.04
C ARG A 132 -9.09 1.37 -11.76
N ASN A 133 -9.33 2.53 -12.37
CA ASN A 133 -10.60 2.82 -13.05
C ASN A 133 -10.74 2.08 -14.38
N ASN A 134 -9.63 1.83 -15.08
CA ASN A 134 -9.61 1.09 -16.33
C ASN A 134 -9.23 -0.40 -16.15
N LEU A 135 -9.29 -0.93 -14.92
CA LEU A 135 -8.86 -2.30 -14.63
C LEU A 135 -9.59 -3.33 -15.48
N ARG A 136 -10.92 -3.21 -15.62
CA ARG A 136 -11.72 -4.07 -16.51
C ARG A 136 -11.18 -4.03 -17.94
N ASP A 137 -10.85 -2.86 -18.45
CA ASP A 137 -10.44 -2.68 -19.84
C ASP A 137 -9.02 -3.21 -20.07
N ILE A 138 -8.10 -3.00 -19.12
CA ILE A 138 -6.75 -3.59 -19.13
C ILE A 138 -6.84 -5.12 -19.12
N ILE A 139 -7.68 -5.69 -18.26
CA ILE A 139 -7.84 -7.14 -18.13
C ILE A 139 -8.55 -7.73 -19.36
N ALA A 140 -9.53 -7.01 -19.91
CA ALA A 140 -10.18 -7.41 -21.15
C ALA A 140 -9.20 -7.43 -22.33
N GLN A 141 -8.33 -6.41 -22.43
CA GLN A 141 -7.30 -6.32 -23.46
C GLN A 141 -6.25 -7.42 -23.30
N ASN A 142 -5.78 -7.68 -22.08
CA ASN A 142 -4.84 -8.78 -21.81
C ASN A 142 -5.45 -10.15 -22.15
N LEU A 143 -6.70 -10.42 -21.78
CA LEU A 143 -7.38 -11.66 -22.16
C LEU A 143 -7.55 -11.81 -23.68
N GLN A 144 -7.84 -10.72 -24.40
CA GLN A 144 -8.00 -10.75 -25.86
C GLN A 144 -6.66 -10.91 -26.59
N GLN A 145 -5.57 -10.35 -26.07
CA GLN A 145 -4.26 -10.37 -26.73
C GLN A 145 -3.40 -11.58 -26.33
N GLU A 146 -3.36 -11.93 -25.05
CA GLU A 146 -2.54 -13.04 -24.53
C GLU A 146 -3.33 -14.35 -24.44
N GLY A 147 -4.66 -14.30 -24.42
CA GLY A 147 -5.53 -15.48 -24.29
C GLY A 147 -5.60 -16.06 -22.87
N PHE A 148 -4.83 -15.52 -21.91
CA PHE A 148 -4.85 -15.96 -20.52
C PHE A 148 -4.49 -14.85 -19.52
N LEU A 149 -4.98 -14.97 -18.28
CA LEU A 149 -4.59 -14.17 -17.11
C LEU A 149 -3.94 -15.08 -16.10
N ARG A 150 -2.71 -14.78 -15.69
CA ARG A 150 -2.02 -15.55 -14.64
C ARG A 150 -1.87 -14.74 -13.37
N HIS A 151 -2.43 -15.24 -12.28
CA HIS A 151 -2.25 -14.70 -10.95
C HIS A 151 -1.47 -15.71 -10.09
N ARG A 152 -0.43 -15.24 -9.38
CA ARG A 152 0.31 -16.06 -8.42
C ARG A 152 0.04 -15.55 -7.01
N GLU A 153 -0.44 -16.44 -6.15
CA GLU A 153 -0.74 -16.13 -4.76
C GLU A 153 0.56 -15.92 -3.97
N LYS A 154 0.62 -14.82 -3.20
CA LYS A 154 1.77 -14.50 -2.34
C LYS A 154 1.70 -15.34 -1.06
N GLY A 155 2.64 -16.28 -0.90
CA GLY A 155 2.81 -17.10 0.31
C GLY A 155 2.72 -18.60 0.05
N SER A 156 1.66 -19.03 -0.66
CA SER A 156 1.44 -20.44 -1.04
C SER A 156 2.26 -20.87 -2.27
N GLY A 157 2.60 -19.92 -3.15
CA GLY A 157 3.25 -20.21 -4.43
C GLY A 157 2.29 -20.75 -5.50
N ALA A 158 1.04 -21.02 -5.13
CA ALA A 158 -0.04 -21.42 -6.03
C ALA A 158 -0.27 -20.37 -7.13
N ALA A 159 -0.62 -20.84 -8.33
CA ALA A 159 -0.91 -20.00 -9.47
C ALA A 159 -2.26 -20.36 -10.08
N TYR A 160 -3.07 -19.33 -10.31
CA TYR A 160 -4.34 -19.41 -11.03
C TYR A 160 -4.15 -18.84 -12.43
N THR A 161 -4.47 -19.61 -13.45
CA THR A 161 -4.49 -19.14 -14.84
C THR A 161 -5.91 -19.20 -15.37
N VAL A 162 -6.40 -18.13 -15.96
CA VAL A 162 -7.75 -18.05 -16.55
C VAL A 162 -7.62 -17.74 -18.02
N THR A 163 -8.13 -18.60 -18.89
CA THR A 163 -8.21 -18.33 -20.34
C THR A 163 -9.62 -17.92 -20.73
N ALA A 164 -9.76 -17.25 -21.87
CA ALA A 164 -11.06 -16.94 -22.46
C ALA A 164 -10.95 -16.88 -23.99
N GLU A 165 -11.97 -17.36 -24.70
CA GLU A 165 -12.01 -17.30 -26.17
C GLU A 165 -12.54 -15.95 -26.66
N ARG A 166 -13.58 -15.44 -26.00
CA ARG A 166 -14.16 -14.12 -26.29
C ARG A 166 -14.40 -13.36 -25.01
N VAL A 167 -14.20 -12.05 -25.10
CA VAL A 167 -14.35 -11.12 -23.99
C VAL A 167 -15.26 -9.99 -24.44
N GLN A 168 -16.36 -9.78 -23.72
CA GLN A 168 -17.39 -8.79 -24.03
C GLN A 168 -17.71 -7.95 -22.80
N ARG A 169 -17.91 -6.64 -22.99
CA ARG A 169 -18.42 -5.77 -21.94
C ARG A 169 -19.90 -6.05 -21.74
N VAL A 170 -20.35 -6.01 -20.48
CA VAL A 170 -21.76 -6.21 -20.13
C VAL A 170 -22.38 -4.86 -19.80
N ASP A 171 -23.62 -4.63 -20.25
CA ASP A 171 -24.39 -3.46 -19.87
C ASP A 171 -24.86 -3.59 -18.42
N GLU A 172 -24.66 -2.52 -17.65
CA GLU A 172 -25.05 -2.43 -16.25
C GLU A 172 -26.57 -2.59 -16.07
N ARG A 173 -27.38 -2.17 -17.06
CA ARG A 173 -28.84 -2.31 -17.01
C ARG A 173 -29.28 -3.78 -17.05
N GLU A 174 -28.67 -4.56 -17.93
CA GLU A 174 -28.98 -6.00 -18.09
C GLU A 174 -28.60 -6.79 -16.82
N LEU A 175 -27.53 -6.39 -16.15
CA LEU A 175 -27.11 -7.00 -14.88
C LEU A 175 -28.09 -6.69 -13.74
N GLN A 176 -28.62 -5.46 -13.70
CA GLN A 176 -29.58 -5.05 -12.69
C GLN A 176 -30.91 -5.81 -12.84
N ASP A 177 -31.38 -6.01 -14.07
CA ASP A 177 -32.58 -6.80 -14.37
C ASP A 177 -32.43 -8.27 -13.95
N ARG A 178 -31.20 -8.80 -13.96
CA ARG A 178 -30.84 -10.16 -13.51
C ARG A 178 -30.56 -10.25 -12.01
N GLY A 179 -30.74 -9.17 -11.24
CA GLY A 179 -30.59 -9.14 -9.79
C GLY A 179 -29.13 -9.05 -9.30
N PHE A 180 -28.18 -8.71 -10.17
CA PHE A 180 -26.79 -8.47 -9.74
C PHE A 180 -26.64 -7.09 -9.11
N GLU A 181 -25.76 -6.97 -8.12
CA GLU A 181 -25.41 -5.67 -7.53
C GLU A 181 -24.69 -4.79 -8.54
N VAL A 182 -25.31 -3.67 -8.91
CA VAL A 182 -24.71 -2.67 -9.78
C VAL A 182 -24.50 -1.39 -8.97
N GLY A 183 -23.30 -0.82 -9.03
CA GLY A 183 -22.95 0.36 -8.27
C GLY A 183 -21.53 0.85 -8.50
N THR A 184 -21.22 2.03 -7.99
CA THR A 184 -19.89 2.64 -8.10
C THR A 184 -18.81 1.73 -7.51
N GLY A 185 -17.84 1.33 -8.32
CA GLY A 185 -16.74 0.46 -7.92
C GLY A 185 -16.96 -1.04 -8.19
N LEU A 186 -18.06 -1.41 -8.86
CA LEU A 186 -18.27 -2.74 -9.40
C LEU A 186 -18.18 -2.69 -10.92
N GLN A 187 -17.30 -3.49 -11.50
CA GLN A 187 -17.18 -3.62 -12.97
C GLN A 187 -17.41 -5.07 -13.37
N TYR A 188 -17.98 -5.28 -14.54
CA TYR A 188 -18.33 -6.61 -15.04
C TYR A 188 -17.80 -6.86 -16.43
N LEU A 189 -17.37 -8.09 -16.69
CA LEU A 189 -16.87 -8.56 -17.97
C LEU A 189 -17.41 -9.96 -18.25
N HIS A 190 -18.00 -10.17 -19.42
CA HIS A 190 -18.47 -11.48 -19.84
C HIS A 190 -17.39 -12.18 -20.65
N ILE A 191 -17.05 -13.41 -20.26
CA ILE A 191 -16.06 -14.23 -20.94
C ILE A 191 -16.71 -15.54 -21.43
N SER A 192 -16.42 -15.90 -22.67
CA SER A 192 -16.92 -17.12 -23.31
C SER A 192 -15.85 -18.20 -23.34
N ASN A 193 -16.28 -19.44 -23.10
CA ASN A 193 -15.45 -20.64 -23.01
C ASN A 193 -14.22 -20.52 -22.09
N PRO A 194 -14.37 -20.00 -20.86
CA PRO A 194 -13.20 -19.84 -19.99
C PRO A 194 -12.69 -21.19 -19.47
N THR A 195 -11.37 -21.29 -19.36
CA THR A 195 -10.70 -22.38 -18.63
C THR A 195 -9.92 -21.82 -17.46
N PHE A 196 -10.23 -22.31 -16.27
CA PHE A 196 -9.54 -21.98 -15.03
C PHE A 196 -8.57 -23.10 -14.68
N LEU A 197 -7.30 -22.78 -14.50
CA LEU A 197 -6.24 -23.72 -14.09
C LEU A 197 -5.74 -23.31 -12.71
N HIS A 198 -5.66 -24.27 -11.79
CA HIS A 198 -5.08 -24.09 -10.47
C HIS A 198 -3.86 -25.00 -10.31
N VAL A 199 -2.71 -24.37 -10.15
CA VAL A 199 -1.40 -24.99 -9.96
C VAL A 199 -0.95 -24.75 -8.53
N ASP A 200 -0.44 -25.77 -7.84
CA ASP A 200 0.10 -25.63 -6.48
C ASP A 200 1.48 -24.93 -6.45
N GLY A 201 2.01 -24.69 -5.24
CA GLY A 201 3.34 -24.11 -5.04
C GLY A 201 4.51 -24.95 -5.58
N SER A 202 4.29 -26.23 -5.92
CA SER A 202 5.29 -27.10 -6.54
C SER A 202 5.28 -27.03 -8.07
N GLY A 203 4.33 -26.28 -8.66
CA GLY A 203 4.17 -26.17 -10.11
C GLY A 203 3.34 -27.30 -10.71
N ARG A 204 2.65 -28.12 -9.90
CA ARG A 204 1.79 -29.21 -10.39
C ARG A 204 0.34 -28.73 -10.51
N LEU A 205 -0.31 -29.10 -11.60
CA LEU A 205 -1.74 -28.85 -11.79
C LEU A 205 -2.52 -29.67 -10.76
N VAL A 206 -3.36 -29.01 -9.97
CA VAL A 206 -4.19 -29.64 -8.94
C VAL A 206 -5.64 -29.75 -9.39
N ARG A 207 -6.13 -28.70 -10.06
CA ARG A 207 -7.52 -28.58 -10.47
C ARG A 207 -7.63 -27.77 -11.75
N PHE A 208 -8.55 -28.14 -12.63
CA PHE A 208 -8.96 -27.27 -13.73
C PHE A 208 -10.48 -27.29 -13.91
N THR A 209 -11.04 -26.14 -14.25
CA THR A 209 -12.47 -25.95 -14.45
C THR A 209 -12.69 -25.36 -15.84
N VAL A 210 -13.60 -25.95 -16.61
CA VAL A 210 -13.99 -25.45 -17.94
C VAL A 210 -15.45 -25.06 -17.89
N ALA A 211 -15.83 -23.93 -18.48
CA ALA A 211 -17.22 -23.52 -18.55
C ALA A 211 -17.57 -22.93 -19.91
N ASN A 212 -18.86 -22.89 -20.23
CA ASN A 212 -19.35 -22.28 -21.47
C ASN A 212 -19.34 -20.74 -21.37
N GLN A 213 -19.69 -20.21 -20.19
CA GLN A 213 -19.72 -18.78 -19.92
C GLN A 213 -19.30 -18.50 -18.48
N ALA A 214 -18.64 -17.36 -18.27
CA ALA A 214 -18.47 -16.82 -16.93
C ALA A 214 -18.66 -15.30 -16.93
N LEU A 215 -19.28 -14.81 -15.87
CA LEU A 215 -19.35 -13.39 -15.56
C LEU A 215 -18.24 -13.06 -14.56
N CYS A 216 -17.33 -12.21 -14.99
CA CYS A 216 -16.21 -11.74 -14.18
C CYS A 216 -16.59 -10.42 -13.50
N ARG A 217 -16.67 -10.43 -12.17
CA ARG A 217 -16.94 -9.28 -11.30
C ARG A 217 -15.63 -8.76 -10.73
N PHE A 218 -15.34 -7.50 -11.01
CA PHE A 218 -14.24 -6.74 -10.42
C PHE A 218 -14.81 -5.84 -9.32
N ASP A 219 -14.39 -6.07 -8.08
CA ASP A 219 -14.68 -5.16 -6.97
C ASP A 219 -13.45 -4.31 -6.69
N ILE A 220 -13.52 -3.03 -7.06
CA ILE A 220 -12.44 -2.06 -6.83
C ILE A 220 -12.61 -1.28 -5.52
N ARG A 221 -13.62 -1.62 -4.71
CA ARG A 221 -13.90 -1.03 -3.40
C ARG A 221 -12.93 -1.54 -2.31
N PRO A 222 -12.65 -2.86 -2.18
CA PRO A 222 -11.65 -3.35 -1.24
C PRO A 222 -10.20 -3.07 -1.72
N ASP A 223 -9.26 -2.95 -0.78
CA ASP A 223 -7.82 -2.96 -1.04
C ASP A 223 -7.18 -4.15 -0.31
N PRO A 224 -6.74 -5.21 -1.01
CA PRO A 224 -6.60 -5.33 -2.46
C PRO A 224 -7.95 -5.47 -3.20
N MET A 225 -7.96 -5.08 -4.48
CA MET A 225 -9.13 -5.25 -5.35
C MET A 225 -9.43 -6.73 -5.54
N GLU A 226 -10.71 -7.10 -5.60
CA GLU A 226 -11.13 -8.49 -5.67
C GLU A 226 -11.68 -8.84 -7.05
N LEU A 227 -11.30 -10.01 -7.53
CA LEU A 227 -11.80 -10.62 -8.75
C LEU A 227 -12.62 -11.85 -8.43
N MET A 228 -13.84 -11.91 -8.95
CA MET A 228 -14.73 -13.03 -8.74
C MET A 228 -15.27 -13.51 -10.08
N PHE A 229 -15.22 -14.82 -10.31
CA PHE A 229 -15.81 -15.44 -11.48
C PHE A 229 -17.09 -16.16 -11.08
N LEU A 230 -18.20 -15.72 -11.64
CA LEU A 230 -19.49 -16.36 -11.54
C LEU A 230 -19.62 -17.25 -12.78
N VAL A 231 -19.42 -18.54 -12.58
CA VAL A 231 -19.36 -19.52 -13.65
C VAL A 231 -20.67 -20.26 -13.73
N ASP A 232 -21.19 -20.41 -14.95
CA ASP A 232 -22.43 -21.12 -15.24
C ASP A 232 -22.13 -22.32 -16.15
N ASP A 233 -22.77 -23.45 -15.88
CA ASP A 233 -22.61 -24.72 -16.60
C ASP A 233 -21.14 -25.18 -16.71
N ALA A 234 -20.50 -25.35 -15.54
CA ALA A 234 -19.09 -25.67 -15.43
C ALA A 234 -18.83 -27.17 -15.27
N ARG A 235 -17.70 -27.64 -15.79
CA ARG A 235 -17.14 -28.96 -15.48
C ARG A 235 -15.84 -28.78 -14.75
N ASP A 236 -15.79 -29.34 -13.56
CA ASP A 236 -14.63 -29.24 -12.69
C ASP A 236 -13.90 -30.57 -12.58
N PHE A 237 -12.58 -30.51 -12.68
CA PHE A 237 -11.69 -31.65 -12.73
C PHE A 237 -10.60 -31.48 -11.69
N GLU A 238 -10.68 -32.27 -10.62
CA GLU A 238 -9.60 -32.40 -9.65
C GLU A 238 -8.70 -33.58 -10.07
N VAL A 239 -7.39 -33.37 -10.12
CA VAL A 239 -6.46 -34.37 -10.62
C VAL A 239 -6.52 -35.63 -9.73
N GLY A 240 -6.92 -36.75 -10.32
CA GLY A 240 -7.11 -38.03 -9.62
C GLY A 240 -8.55 -38.35 -9.19
N ARG A 241 -9.52 -37.48 -9.49
CA ARG A 241 -10.96 -37.71 -9.25
C ARG A 241 -11.78 -37.66 -10.55
N GLN A 242 -13.00 -38.18 -10.50
CA GLN A 242 -13.95 -38.05 -11.62
C GLN A 242 -14.44 -36.61 -11.75
N ALA A 243 -14.73 -36.22 -12.99
CA ALA A 243 -15.25 -34.89 -13.32
C ALA A 243 -16.62 -34.68 -12.67
N VAL A 244 -16.80 -33.51 -12.05
CA VAL A 244 -18.08 -33.13 -11.44
C VAL A 244 -18.70 -32.01 -12.28
N HIS A 245 -19.97 -32.21 -12.65
CA HIS A 245 -20.77 -31.18 -13.29
C HIS A 245 -21.30 -30.21 -12.23
N ILE A 246 -21.09 -28.92 -12.42
CA ILE A 246 -21.46 -27.89 -11.46
C ILE A 246 -22.30 -26.85 -12.20
N GLY A 247 -23.58 -26.74 -11.80
CA GLY A 247 -24.53 -25.83 -12.45
C GLY A 247 -24.12 -24.37 -12.32
N GLN A 248 -23.98 -23.88 -11.09
CA GLN A 248 -23.44 -22.53 -10.83
C GLN A 248 -22.36 -22.61 -9.75
N GLN A 249 -21.23 -21.97 -10.01
CA GLN A 249 -20.13 -21.91 -9.07
C GLN A 249 -19.49 -20.53 -9.04
N GLN A 250 -19.20 -20.06 -7.84
CA GLN A 250 -18.37 -18.89 -7.63
C GLN A 250 -16.92 -19.33 -7.43
N ILE A 251 -16.01 -18.82 -8.28
CA ILE A 251 -14.57 -19.03 -8.18
C ILE A 251 -13.92 -17.69 -7.80
N GLY A 252 -13.18 -17.67 -6.68
CA GLY A 252 -12.63 -16.46 -6.07
C GLY A 252 -13.22 -16.18 -4.68
N PRO A 253 -12.94 -15.03 -4.06
CA PRO A 253 -12.26 -13.87 -4.63
C PRO A 253 -10.74 -14.09 -4.81
N VAL A 254 -10.23 -13.72 -5.98
CA VAL A 254 -8.79 -13.64 -6.25
C VAL A 254 -8.37 -12.18 -6.09
N GLY A 255 -7.49 -11.90 -5.13
CA GLY A 255 -6.98 -10.55 -4.93
C GLY A 255 -6.09 -10.12 -6.10
N ILE A 256 -6.54 -9.18 -6.92
CA ILE A 256 -5.70 -8.60 -7.96
C ILE A 256 -4.80 -7.55 -7.30
N PRO A 257 -3.46 -7.69 -7.38
CA PRO A 257 -2.58 -6.66 -6.86
C PRO A 257 -2.83 -5.36 -7.62
N VAL A 258 -2.89 -4.25 -6.89
CA VAL A 258 -2.96 -2.91 -7.49
C VAL A 258 -1.87 -2.78 -8.57
N PRO A 259 -2.20 -2.30 -9.78
CA PRO A 259 -1.26 -2.20 -10.91
C PRO A 259 0.05 -1.48 -10.54
N ALA A 260 -0.04 -0.51 -9.63
CA ALA A 260 1.12 0.06 -8.93
C ALA A 260 0.99 -0.25 -7.43
N PRO A 261 1.67 -1.28 -6.90
CA PRO A 261 1.63 -1.55 -5.46
C PRO A 261 2.23 -0.35 -4.71
N PHE A 262 1.69 -0.04 -3.52
CA PHE A 262 2.22 1.01 -2.66
C PHE A 262 3.75 0.87 -2.48
N GLN A 263 4.50 1.88 -2.93
CA GLN A 263 5.94 1.99 -2.74
C GLN A 263 6.29 3.33 -2.10
N LEU A 264 7.13 3.29 -1.05
CA LEU A 264 7.64 4.49 -0.38
C LEU A 264 8.39 5.43 -1.32
N SER A 265 9.04 4.90 -2.36
CA SER A 265 9.75 5.69 -3.37
C SER A 265 8.84 6.69 -4.09
N PHE A 266 7.53 6.43 -4.16
CA PHE A 266 6.57 7.30 -4.85
C PHE A 266 5.67 8.10 -3.91
N ALA A 267 5.87 8.00 -2.59
CA ALA A 267 5.11 8.81 -1.64
C ALA A 267 5.56 10.28 -1.66
N ASP A 268 4.66 11.22 -1.37
CA ASP A 268 5.03 12.62 -1.20
C ASP A 268 5.71 12.88 0.14
N LEU A 269 6.40 14.02 0.25
CA LEU A 269 7.15 14.34 1.47
C LEU A 269 6.25 14.56 2.68
N ARG A 270 5.04 15.11 2.50
CA ARG A 270 4.12 15.35 3.63
C ARG A 270 3.65 14.03 4.21
N SER A 271 3.28 13.08 3.35
CA SER A 271 2.94 11.71 3.76
C SER A 271 4.12 11.00 4.44
N LEU A 272 5.34 11.11 3.91
CA LEU A 272 6.52 10.54 4.57
C LEU A 272 6.77 11.15 5.96
N LEU A 273 6.65 12.47 6.13
CA LEU A 273 6.80 13.12 7.43
C LEU A 273 5.68 12.72 8.40
N HIS A 274 4.46 12.57 7.90
CA HIS A 274 3.31 12.07 8.67
C HIS A 274 3.56 10.66 9.18
N TRP A 275 3.90 9.73 8.28
CA TRP A 275 4.18 8.33 8.64
C TRP A 275 5.44 8.15 9.50
N GLY A 276 6.39 9.08 9.41
CA GLY A 276 7.55 9.10 10.30
C GLY A 276 7.18 9.37 11.76
N ARG A 277 6.10 10.13 11.99
CA ARG A 277 5.53 10.43 13.32
C ARG A 277 4.47 9.41 13.72
N GLN A 278 3.67 8.95 12.76
CA GLN A 278 2.51 8.06 12.94
C GLN A 278 2.64 6.85 12.01
N PRO A 279 3.48 5.86 12.35
CA PRO A 279 3.75 4.72 11.47
C PRO A 279 2.53 3.82 11.23
N TRP A 280 1.51 3.89 12.08
CA TRP A 280 0.26 3.15 11.95
C TRP A 280 -0.63 3.63 10.78
N ASP A 281 -0.42 4.85 10.28
CA ASP A 281 -1.17 5.41 9.14
C ASP A 281 -0.57 5.03 7.78
N VAL A 282 0.50 4.23 7.76
CA VAL A 282 1.03 3.67 6.52
C VAL A 282 -0.04 2.74 5.94
N PRO A 283 -0.40 2.85 4.64
CA PRO A 283 -1.49 2.06 4.04
C PRO A 283 -1.37 0.54 4.26
N ARG A 284 -0.15 0.04 4.41
CA ARG A 284 0.15 -1.37 4.68
C ARG A 284 -0.15 -1.83 6.11
N LEU A 285 -0.32 -0.91 7.06
CA LEU A 285 -0.55 -1.18 8.48
C LEU A 285 -1.95 -0.79 8.96
N THR A 286 -2.63 0.10 8.24
CA THR A 286 -3.94 0.63 8.65
C THR A 286 -4.98 -0.47 8.86
N GLU A 287 -5.16 -1.39 7.89
CA GLU A 287 -6.11 -2.50 8.04
C GLU A 287 -5.68 -3.51 9.11
N PRO A 288 -4.43 -4.03 9.14
CA PRO A 288 -4.00 -4.93 10.20
C PRO A 288 -4.18 -4.37 11.63
N ILE A 289 -3.94 -3.07 11.82
CA ILE A 289 -4.14 -2.42 13.12
C ILE A 289 -5.63 -2.28 13.43
N ARG A 290 -6.46 -1.90 12.44
CA ARG A 290 -7.92 -1.83 12.61
C ARG A 290 -8.48 -3.21 12.96
N ASP A 291 -8.04 -4.26 12.27
CA ASP A 291 -8.37 -5.66 12.57
C ASP A 291 -7.99 -6.09 13.98
N TYR A 292 -6.85 -5.62 14.45
CA TYR A 292 -6.41 -5.89 15.81
C TYR A 292 -7.27 -5.17 16.86
N ILE A 293 -7.54 -3.87 16.66
CA ILE A 293 -8.44 -3.09 17.54
C ILE A 293 -9.83 -3.74 17.59
N ARG A 294 -10.33 -4.18 16.44
CA ARG A 294 -11.56 -4.98 16.31
C ARG A 294 -11.50 -6.24 17.19
N ALA A 295 -10.46 -7.05 17.04
CA ALA A 295 -10.30 -8.28 17.80
C ALA A 295 -10.20 -8.06 19.32
N VAL A 296 -9.45 -7.04 19.75
CA VAL A 296 -9.31 -6.66 21.18
C VAL A 296 -10.64 -6.18 21.75
N THR A 297 -11.39 -5.38 20.99
CA THR A 297 -12.73 -4.90 21.39
C THR A 297 -13.69 -6.07 21.60
N LEU A 298 -13.70 -7.02 20.66
CA LEU A 298 -14.52 -8.22 20.78
C LEU A 298 -14.12 -9.10 21.96
N ARG A 299 -12.81 -9.25 22.21
CA ARG A 299 -12.36 -10.02 23.37
C ARG A 299 -12.81 -9.35 24.67
N ARG A 300 -12.63 -8.03 24.78
CA ARG A 300 -13.09 -7.26 25.94
C ARG A 300 -14.60 -7.40 26.16
N PHE A 301 -15.39 -7.41 25.08
CA PHE A 301 -16.82 -7.67 25.15
C PHE A 301 -17.12 -9.06 25.72
N PHE A 302 -16.46 -10.12 25.22
CA PHE A 302 -16.69 -11.48 25.68
C PHE A 302 -16.33 -11.67 27.16
N ASP A 303 -15.21 -11.10 27.59
CA ASP A 303 -14.80 -11.12 29.01
C ASP A 303 -15.82 -10.39 29.89
N HIS A 304 -16.27 -9.19 29.46
CA HIS A 304 -17.30 -8.42 30.17
C HIS A 304 -18.63 -9.18 30.25
N ALA A 305 -19.08 -9.79 29.14
CA ALA A 305 -20.30 -10.58 29.09
C ALA A 305 -20.22 -11.79 30.04
N ALA A 306 -19.09 -12.49 30.06
CA ALA A 306 -18.88 -13.62 30.97
C ALA A 306 -18.87 -13.20 32.44
N GLU A 307 -18.21 -12.09 32.78
CA GLU A 307 -18.18 -11.53 34.14
C GLU A 307 -19.59 -11.13 34.61
N GLN A 308 -20.38 -10.46 33.77
CA GLN A 308 -21.74 -10.01 34.12
C GLN A 308 -22.72 -11.18 34.30
N ILE A 309 -22.68 -12.16 33.40
CA ILE A 309 -23.54 -13.34 33.53
C ILE A 309 -23.14 -14.16 34.76
N ALA A 310 -21.84 -14.29 35.07
CA ALA A 310 -21.38 -14.95 36.30
C ALA A 310 -21.84 -14.22 37.57
N ARG A 311 -22.01 -12.90 37.53
CA ARG A 311 -22.58 -12.08 38.62
C ARG A 311 -24.11 -12.11 38.70
N GLY A 312 -24.77 -12.60 37.66
CA GLY A 312 -26.21 -12.87 37.65
C GLY A 312 -26.87 -12.61 36.30
N THR A 313 -26.70 -11.42 35.74
CA THR A 313 -27.39 -10.98 34.52
C THR A 313 -26.54 -10.02 33.69
N LEU A 314 -26.58 -10.17 32.37
CA LEU A 314 -26.07 -9.21 31.38
C LEU A 314 -27.25 -8.48 30.72
N GLU A 315 -27.25 -7.16 30.73
CA GLU A 315 -28.21 -6.34 29.98
C GLU A 315 -27.57 -5.87 28.67
N LEU A 316 -28.17 -6.23 27.53
CA LEU A 316 -27.83 -5.71 26.21
C LEU A 316 -29.00 -4.90 25.67
N ARG A 317 -28.78 -3.95 24.78
CA ARG A 317 -29.85 -3.13 24.19
C ARG A 317 -29.90 -3.34 22.69
N ASP A 318 -31.08 -3.44 22.10
CA ASP A 318 -31.20 -3.38 20.64
C ASP A 318 -31.00 -1.96 20.11
N ARG A 319 -31.02 -1.79 18.78
CA ARG A 319 -30.92 -0.46 18.13
C ARG A 319 -32.06 0.50 18.46
N GLN A 320 -33.19 0.01 18.97
CA GLN A 320 -34.34 0.81 19.39
C GLN A 320 -34.26 1.19 20.89
N GLY A 321 -33.23 0.71 21.60
CA GLY A 321 -33.02 0.95 23.02
C GLY A 321 -33.75 -0.04 23.94
N THR A 322 -34.35 -1.11 23.40
CA THR A 322 -35.04 -2.14 24.16
C THR A 322 -34.02 -2.99 24.93
N PRO A 323 -34.13 -3.14 26.26
CA PRO A 323 -33.19 -3.93 27.05
C PRO A 323 -33.52 -5.43 27.02
N TYR A 324 -32.53 -6.24 26.68
CA TYR A 324 -32.52 -7.70 26.71
C TYR A 324 -31.71 -8.15 27.91
N VAL A 325 -32.35 -8.84 28.86
CA VAL A 325 -31.67 -9.34 30.06
C VAL A 325 -31.35 -10.82 29.88
N ILE A 326 -30.06 -11.15 29.90
CA ILE A 326 -29.51 -12.47 29.64
C ILE A 326 -28.92 -13.02 30.93
N SER A 327 -29.24 -14.28 31.26
CA SER A 327 -28.72 -14.99 32.42
C SER A 327 -28.40 -16.43 32.06
N GLY A 328 -27.56 -17.09 32.83
CA GLY A 328 -27.21 -18.50 32.59
C GLY A 328 -26.49 -19.12 33.78
N ARG A 329 -26.38 -20.44 33.78
CA ARG A 329 -25.80 -21.19 34.90
C ARG A 329 -24.30 -21.34 34.80
N ARG A 330 -23.78 -21.58 33.59
CA ARG A 330 -22.35 -21.68 33.30
C ARG A 330 -22.03 -20.86 32.07
N VAL A 331 -20.87 -20.21 32.08
CA VAL A 331 -20.40 -19.39 30.98
C VAL A 331 -18.97 -19.75 30.64
N LYS A 332 -18.68 -19.84 29.34
CA LYS A 332 -17.35 -20.10 28.81
C LYS A 332 -17.08 -19.13 27.66
N VAL A 333 -15.95 -18.42 27.74
CA VAL A 333 -15.46 -17.58 26.65
C VAL A 333 -14.73 -18.44 25.64
N GLU A 334 -15.06 -18.29 24.36
CA GLU A 334 -14.40 -18.93 23.23
C GLU A 334 -13.97 -17.89 22.19
N ASP A 335 -13.11 -18.27 21.24
CA ASP A 335 -12.54 -17.37 20.22
C ASP A 335 -13.60 -16.61 19.39
N ARG A 336 -14.79 -17.18 19.21
CA ARG A 336 -15.85 -16.65 18.33
C ARG A 336 -17.12 -16.23 19.09
N GLY A 337 -17.10 -16.25 20.42
CA GLY A 337 -18.28 -15.92 21.20
C GLY A 337 -18.24 -16.38 22.65
N VAL A 338 -19.34 -16.15 23.35
CA VAL A 338 -19.55 -16.60 24.72
C VAL A 338 -20.62 -17.69 24.73
N PHE A 339 -20.25 -18.88 25.20
CA PHE A 339 -21.18 -19.99 25.37
C PHE A 339 -21.80 -19.96 26.77
N ILE A 340 -23.12 -20.14 26.82
CA ILE A 340 -23.93 -20.04 28.04
C ILE A 340 -24.75 -21.33 28.16
N SER A 341 -24.59 -22.05 29.27
CA SER A 341 -25.40 -23.22 29.61
C SER A 341 -26.62 -22.82 30.45
N ASP A 342 -27.77 -23.43 30.16
CA ASP A 342 -29.06 -23.11 30.77
C ASP A 342 -29.38 -21.61 30.66
N GLY A 343 -29.27 -21.08 29.44
CA GLY A 343 -29.47 -19.67 29.14
C GLY A 343 -30.93 -19.26 29.23
N ARG A 344 -31.20 -18.14 29.92
CA ARG A 344 -32.50 -17.49 30.00
C ARG A 344 -32.41 -16.05 29.51
N VAL A 345 -33.35 -15.66 28.66
CA VAL A 345 -33.44 -14.32 28.07
C VAL A 345 -34.80 -13.72 28.37
N LEU A 346 -34.82 -12.49 28.87
CA LEU A 346 -36.04 -11.71 29.10
C LEU A 346 -36.10 -10.58 28.07
N VAL A 347 -37.16 -10.58 27.27
CA VAL A 347 -37.40 -9.59 26.21
C VAL A 347 -38.66 -8.78 26.54
N PRO A 348 -38.56 -7.47 26.77
CA PRO A 348 -39.70 -6.59 26.95
C PRO A 348 -40.59 -6.59 25.70
N ARG A 349 -41.90 -6.70 25.89
CA ARG A 349 -42.88 -6.63 24.80
C ARG A 349 -43.61 -5.30 24.90
N GLY A 350 -43.63 -4.52 23.82
CA GLY A 350 -44.31 -3.21 23.78
C GLY A 350 -45.75 -3.31 24.28
N GLY A 351 -46.05 -2.67 25.40
CA GLY A 351 -47.38 -2.66 26.04
C GLY A 351 -47.67 -3.76 27.06
N ALA A 352 -46.77 -4.72 27.32
CA ALA A 352 -46.96 -5.75 28.34
C ALA A 352 -46.30 -5.35 29.68
N ALA A 353 -46.98 -5.61 30.80
CA ALA A 353 -46.43 -5.35 32.14
C ALA A 353 -45.28 -6.30 32.54
N GLN A 354 -45.06 -7.39 31.79
CA GLN A 354 -44.00 -8.37 32.05
C GLN A 354 -43.28 -8.77 30.76
N PRO A 355 -41.97 -9.05 30.82
CA PRO A 355 -41.19 -9.48 29.66
C PRO A 355 -41.50 -10.93 29.28
N THR A 356 -41.43 -11.23 27.97
CA THR A 356 -41.44 -12.59 27.45
C THR A 356 -40.16 -13.29 27.88
N ARG A 357 -40.26 -14.51 28.41
CA ARG A 357 -39.12 -15.29 28.88
C ARG A 357 -38.80 -16.40 27.88
N TYR A 358 -37.55 -16.49 27.46
CA TYR A 358 -37.03 -17.56 26.64
C TYR A 358 -36.01 -18.39 27.44
N GLU A 359 -36.06 -19.71 27.31
CA GLU A 359 -35.10 -20.63 27.93
C GLU A 359 -34.56 -21.64 26.93
N ALA A 360 -33.25 -21.90 27.01
CA ALA A 360 -32.58 -22.92 26.22
C ALA A 360 -31.46 -23.56 27.03
N ARG A 361 -31.18 -24.86 26.81
CA ARG A 361 -30.04 -25.53 27.45
C ARG A 361 -28.70 -24.96 26.99
N GLU A 362 -28.63 -24.49 25.75
CA GLU A 362 -27.44 -23.91 25.16
C GLU A 362 -27.79 -22.58 24.51
N ALA A 363 -27.02 -21.54 24.83
CA ALA A 363 -27.10 -20.24 24.20
C ALA A 363 -25.69 -19.75 23.85
N THR A 364 -25.55 -19.03 22.74
CA THR A 364 -24.27 -18.44 22.34
C THR A 364 -24.45 -16.97 22.01
N LEU A 365 -23.60 -16.13 22.58
CA LEU A 365 -23.41 -14.75 22.17
C LEU A 365 -22.27 -14.67 21.16
N ARG A 366 -22.51 -14.09 20.00
CA ARG A 366 -21.51 -13.84 18.96
C ARG A 366 -21.55 -12.40 18.53
N ALA A 367 -20.47 -11.92 17.93
CA ALA A 367 -20.47 -10.60 17.31
C ALA A 367 -20.55 -10.76 15.79
N ILE A 368 -21.50 -10.04 15.19
CA ILE A 368 -21.65 -9.91 13.75
C ILE A 368 -21.12 -8.54 13.34
N GLN A 369 -20.25 -8.52 12.34
CA GLN A 369 -19.81 -7.27 11.75
C GLN A 369 -20.93 -6.71 10.87
N VAL A 370 -21.32 -5.46 11.11
CA VAL A 370 -22.28 -4.76 10.25
C VAL A 370 -21.53 -4.29 8.99
N PRO A 371 -21.90 -4.74 7.79
CA PRO A 371 -21.22 -4.36 6.55
C PRO A 371 -21.15 -2.83 6.40
N GLY A 372 -19.98 -2.32 6.03
CA GLY A 372 -19.78 -0.88 5.79
C GLY A 372 -19.65 0.00 7.03
N THR A 373 -19.73 -0.55 8.25
CA THR A 373 -19.48 0.22 9.49
C THR A 373 -18.37 -0.40 10.34
N PRO A 374 -17.67 0.39 11.18
CA PRO A 374 -16.73 -0.13 12.16
C PRO A 374 -17.43 -0.76 13.38
N ASN A 375 -18.76 -0.71 13.44
CA ASN A 375 -19.53 -1.22 14.57
C ASN A 375 -19.81 -2.71 14.43
N PHE A 376 -19.91 -3.36 15.60
CA PHE A 376 -20.39 -4.73 15.73
C PHE A 376 -21.79 -4.70 16.28
N ASP A 377 -22.65 -5.52 15.70
CA ASP A 377 -23.84 -5.97 16.41
C ASP A 377 -23.51 -7.28 17.11
N VAL A 378 -24.21 -7.54 18.20
CA VAL A 378 -24.18 -8.78 18.94
C VAL A 378 -25.39 -9.58 18.51
N GLU A 379 -25.16 -10.85 18.21
CA GLU A 379 -26.19 -11.85 17.97
C GLU A 379 -26.24 -12.79 19.17
N LEU A 380 -27.44 -13.00 19.69
CA LEU A 380 -27.72 -13.99 20.71
C LEU A 380 -28.49 -15.16 20.08
N ILE A 381 -27.89 -16.34 20.06
CA ILE A 381 -28.49 -17.55 19.51
C ILE A 381 -28.88 -18.49 20.64
N LEU A 382 -30.17 -18.81 20.75
CA LEU A 382 -30.70 -19.90 21.59
C LEU A 382 -30.75 -21.17 20.76
N LEU A 383 -29.95 -22.17 21.12
CA LEU A 383 -29.76 -23.39 20.33
C LEU A 383 -30.76 -24.48 20.74
N ARG A 384 -31.43 -25.05 19.74
CA ARG A 384 -32.11 -26.33 19.88
C ARG A 384 -31.08 -27.45 19.87
N THR A 385 -31.10 -28.31 20.89
CA THR A 385 -30.27 -29.53 20.94
C THR A 385 -31.13 -30.76 20.67
N ALA A 386 -30.50 -31.93 20.47
CA ALA A 386 -31.23 -33.19 20.30
C ALA A 386 -32.11 -33.56 21.51
N GLU A 387 -31.79 -33.03 22.69
CA GLU A 387 -32.44 -33.34 23.96
C GLU A 387 -33.37 -32.22 24.47
N SER A 388 -33.35 -31.02 23.89
CA SER A 388 -34.18 -29.90 24.37
C SER A 388 -34.50 -28.88 23.27
N ASP A 389 -35.78 -28.53 23.16
CA ASP A 389 -36.25 -27.39 22.36
C ASP A 389 -36.09 -26.07 23.13
N VAL A 390 -36.09 -24.94 22.40
CA VAL A 390 -36.14 -23.60 23.00
C VAL A 390 -37.56 -23.36 23.53
N LEU A 391 -37.70 -22.91 24.77
CA LEU A 391 -39.00 -22.69 25.42
C LEU A 391 -39.32 -21.20 25.51
N GLU A 392 -40.46 -20.80 24.96
CA GLU A 392 -41.01 -19.45 25.04
C GLU A 392 -42.17 -19.40 26.03
N TYR A 393 -42.09 -18.47 26.99
CA TYR A 393 -43.10 -18.25 28.01
C TYR A 393 -43.73 -16.86 27.83
N GLU A 394 -44.97 -16.82 27.35
CA GLU A 394 -45.74 -15.58 27.25
C GLU A 394 -46.37 -15.21 28.61
N PRO A 395 -46.33 -13.93 29.01
CA PRO A 395 -46.96 -13.46 30.25
C PRO A 395 -48.49 -13.47 30.13
N LYS A 396 -49.18 -13.97 31.16
CA LYS A 396 -50.66 -14.06 31.24
C LYS A 396 -51.28 -13.16 32.33
N GLY A 397 -50.53 -12.20 32.88
CA GLY A 397 -50.95 -11.30 33.98
C GLY A 397 -50.00 -11.38 35.18
N ALA A 398 -50.26 -10.58 36.23
CA ALA A 398 -49.37 -10.32 37.38
C ALA A 398 -48.60 -11.57 37.91
N GLY A 399 -47.41 -11.80 37.37
CA GLY A 399 -46.44 -12.80 37.83
C GLY A 399 -46.60 -14.21 37.24
N ARG A 400 -47.54 -14.42 36.31
CA ARG A 400 -47.84 -15.76 35.78
C ARG A 400 -47.50 -15.86 34.30
N TYR A 401 -46.73 -16.88 33.96
CA TYR A 401 -46.44 -17.27 32.58
C TYR A 401 -47.41 -18.36 32.11
N GLY A 402 -47.76 -18.33 30.83
CA GLY A 402 -48.51 -19.40 30.18
C GLY A 402 -47.68 -20.68 30.02
N GLU A 403 -48.31 -21.70 29.43
CA GLU A 403 -47.60 -22.93 29.06
C GLU A 403 -46.49 -22.63 28.04
N PRO A 404 -45.33 -23.30 28.13
CA PRO A 404 -44.20 -23.05 27.26
C PRO A 404 -44.51 -23.45 25.81
N ARG A 405 -44.30 -22.53 24.87
CA ARG A 405 -44.28 -22.83 23.45
C ARG A 405 -42.90 -23.31 23.04
N ARG A 406 -42.84 -24.47 22.38
CA ARG A 406 -41.59 -25.02 21.85
C ARG A 406 -41.24 -24.30 20.55
N LYS A 407 -40.02 -23.80 20.47
CA LYS A 407 -39.43 -23.12 19.32
C LYS A 407 -38.20 -23.89 18.84
N GLN A 408 -37.89 -23.71 17.56
CA GLN A 408 -36.59 -24.10 17.02
C GLN A 408 -35.51 -23.13 17.51
N THR A 409 -34.28 -23.28 16.99
CA THR A 409 -33.20 -22.31 17.22
C THR A 409 -33.69 -20.91 16.93
N LEU A 410 -33.46 -19.99 17.87
CA LEU A 410 -33.93 -18.61 17.80
C LEU A 410 -32.72 -17.68 17.90
N SER A 411 -32.53 -16.79 16.92
CA SER A 411 -31.52 -15.73 16.96
C SER A 411 -32.17 -14.40 17.29
N PHE A 412 -31.49 -13.61 18.12
CA PHE A 412 -31.79 -12.21 18.37
C PHE A 412 -30.62 -11.39 17.83
N ASP A 413 -30.86 -10.72 16.72
CA ASP A 413 -29.88 -9.89 16.01
C ASP A 413 -29.99 -8.41 16.40
N GLY A 414 -28.93 -7.64 16.14
CA GLY A 414 -28.96 -6.19 16.29
C GLY A 414 -28.82 -5.69 17.73
N LEU A 415 -28.30 -6.51 18.64
CA LEU A 415 -27.95 -6.08 19.99
C LEU A 415 -26.67 -5.24 19.95
N GLN A 416 -26.61 -4.16 20.73
CA GLN A 416 -25.47 -3.25 20.78
C GLN A 416 -24.48 -3.69 21.87
N LEU A 417 -23.21 -3.36 21.64
CA LEU A 417 -22.17 -3.51 22.67
C LEU A 417 -22.52 -2.63 23.90
N PRO A 418 -22.28 -3.11 25.13
CA PRO A 418 -22.48 -2.30 26.34
C PRO A 418 -21.68 -1.00 26.30
N ASP A 419 -22.23 0.08 26.86
CA ASP A 419 -21.58 1.40 26.91
C ASP A 419 -20.19 1.36 27.57
N VAL A 420 -20.01 0.49 28.57
CA VAL A 420 -18.72 0.28 29.25
C VAL A 420 -17.67 -0.25 28.27
N VAL A 421 -18.05 -1.24 27.45
CA VAL A 421 -17.15 -1.82 26.44
C VAL A 421 -16.89 -0.81 25.32
N LEU A 422 -17.89 -0.03 24.92
CA LEU A 422 -17.72 1.05 23.95
C LEU A 422 -16.80 2.17 24.48
N ALA A 423 -16.86 2.47 25.77
CA ALA A 423 -15.96 3.42 26.42
C ALA A 423 -14.52 2.91 26.41
N ASP A 424 -14.30 1.65 26.77
CA ASP A 424 -12.99 0.99 26.68
C ASP A 424 -12.48 0.97 25.23
N ALA A 425 -13.33 0.60 24.26
CA ALA A 425 -12.99 0.53 22.85
C ALA A 425 -12.50 1.87 22.26
N ARG A 426 -13.05 2.99 22.74
CA ARG A 426 -12.61 4.34 22.33
C ARG A 426 -11.17 4.65 22.76
N THR A 427 -10.64 3.97 23.77
CA THR A 427 -9.25 4.14 24.23
C THR A 427 -8.25 3.34 23.38
N TYR A 428 -8.71 2.30 22.67
CA TYR A 428 -7.90 1.43 21.83
C TYR A 428 -7.55 2.10 20.50
N THR A 429 -6.76 3.17 20.58
CA THR A 429 -6.29 3.92 19.42
C THR A 429 -5.18 3.16 18.67
N PRO A 430 -4.95 3.44 17.37
CA PRO A 430 -3.81 2.89 16.64
C PRO A 430 -2.46 3.14 17.32
N ALA A 431 -2.32 4.29 18.00
CA ALA A 431 -1.14 4.61 18.80
C ALA A 431 -0.98 3.67 20.01
N ALA A 432 -2.08 3.36 20.72
CA ALA A 432 -2.07 2.44 21.84
C ALA A 432 -1.65 1.01 21.44
N VAL A 433 -2.01 0.56 20.24
CA VAL A 433 -1.61 -0.76 19.72
C VAL A 433 -0.09 -0.90 19.63
N VAL A 434 0.57 0.15 19.14
CA VAL A 434 2.03 0.14 18.94
C VAL A 434 2.82 0.57 20.17
N ASP A 435 2.18 1.22 21.15
CA ASP A 435 2.80 1.66 22.39
C ASP A 435 3.01 0.46 23.33
N PRO A 436 4.26 0.09 23.68
CA PRO A 436 4.52 -1.01 24.60
C PRO A 436 4.07 -0.74 26.04
N GLN A 437 3.88 0.52 26.43
CA GLN A 437 3.49 0.90 27.79
C GLN A 437 1.97 0.90 28.00
N PHE A 438 1.19 0.93 26.92
CA PHE A 438 -0.26 0.93 27.02
C PHE A 438 -0.79 -0.49 27.25
N PRO A 439 -1.50 -0.78 28.37
CA PRO A 439 -2.08 -2.09 28.58
C PRO A 439 -3.29 -2.29 27.64
N LEU A 440 -3.31 -3.39 26.88
CA LEU A 440 -4.47 -3.81 26.10
C LEU A 440 -4.94 -5.18 26.60
N PRO A 441 -6.26 -5.42 26.68
CA PRO A 441 -6.76 -6.74 27.04
C PRO A 441 -6.49 -7.74 25.91
N GLY A 442 -6.10 -8.95 26.28
CA GLY A 442 -5.93 -10.03 25.32
C GLY A 442 -5.24 -11.26 25.89
N ASP A 443 -5.43 -12.38 25.20
CA ASP A 443 -4.71 -13.62 25.44
C ASP A 443 -3.33 -13.59 24.77
N GLU A 444 -2.50 -14.60 25.04
CA GLU A 444 -1.16 -14.79 24.45
C GLU A 444 -1.14 -14.58 22.93
N ARG A 445 -2.14 -15.11 22.22
CA ARG A 445 -2.29 -14.95 20.76
C ARG A 445 -2.49 -13.49 20.31
N LEU A 446 -3.23 -12.68 21.08
CA LEU A 446 -3.41 -11.26 20.78
C LEU A 446 -2.14 -10.48 21.10
N GLU A 447 -1.41 -10.84 22.16
CA GLU A 447 -0.12 -10.22 22.48
C GLU A 447 0.96 -10.53 21.43
N GLU A 448 1.02 -11.77 20.92
CA GLU A 448 1.88 -12.14 19.79
C GLU A 448 1.55 -11.32 18.53
N ARG A 449 0.26 -11.22 18.18
CA ARG A 449 -0.18 -10.38 17.05
C ARG A 449 0.20 -8.91 17.27
N ARG A 450 0.06 -8.39 18.49
CA ARG A 450 0.44 -7.03 18.86
C ARG A 450 1.95 -6.81 18.74
N ALA A 451 2.76 -7.75 19.18
CA ALA A 451 4.22 -7.70 19.02
C ALA A 451 4.61 -7.65 17.55
N GLY A 452 3.98 -8.48 16.71
CA GLY A 452 4.17 -8.44 15.25
C GLY A 452 3.80 -7.10 14.62
N LEU A 453 2.70 -6.46 15.05
CA LEU A 453 2.31 -5.13 14.58
C LEU A 453 3.28 -4.04 15.02
N ARG A 454 3.77 -4.11 16.27
CA ARG A 454 4.82 -3.22 16.81
C ARG A 454 6.10 -3.29 15.98
N ASP A 455 6.58 -4.51 15.70
CA ASP A 455 7.78 -4.73 14.90
C ASP A 455 7.63 -4.20 13.47
N GLN A 456 6.46 -4.42 12.87
CA GLN A 456 6.16 -3.88 11.54
C GLN A 456 6.09 -2.35 11.56
N ALA A 457 5.46 -1.73 12.56
CA ALA A 457 5.40 -0.27 12.71
C ALA A 457 6.81 0.33 12.83
N ALA A 458 7.67 -0.25 13.69
CA ALA A 458 9.06 0.17 13.84
C ALA A 458 9.85 0.00 12.52
N LYS A 459 9.64 -1.11 11.80
CA LYS A 459 10.25 -1.35 10.48
C LYS A 459 9.82 -0.29 9.45
N TRP A 460 8.55 0.05 9.40
CA TRP A 460 8.05 1.10 8.49
C TRP A 460 8.58 2.48 8.85
N GLN A 461 8.67 2.80 10.14
CA GLN A 461 9.29 4.04 10.60
C GLN A 461 10.76 4.16 10.13
N ARG A 462 11.54 3.09 10.26
CA ARG A 462 12.92 3.00 9.73
C ARG A 462 12.97 3.21 8.22
N LYS A 463 12.11 2.53 7.47
CA LYS A 463 12.03 2.65 6.01
C LYS A 463 11.67 4.06 5.55
N VAL A 464 10.76 4.72 6.26
CA VAL A 464 10.37 6.11 6.00
C VAL A 464 11.56 7.04 6.22
N ALA A 465 12.24 6.94 7.37
CA ALA A 465 13.42 7.74 7.68
C ALA A 465 14.55 7.52 6.66
N ALA A 466 14.84 6.27 6.30
CA ALA A 466 15.81 5.90 5.27
C ALA A 466 15.47 6.54 3.92
N THR A 467 14.19 6.54 3.53
CA THR A 467 13.73 7.13 2.27
C THR A 467 13.89 8.65 2.27
N ILE A 468 13.61 9.33 3.39
CA ILE A 468 13.82 10.79 3.53
C ILE A 468 15.30 11.14 3.36
N HIS A 469 16.20 10.46 4.09
CA HIS A 469 17.64 10.71 3.97
C HIS A 469 18.16 10.40 2.57
N PHE A 470 17.70 9.31 1.94
CA PHE A 470 18.07 8.98 0.57
C PHE A 470 17.66 10.09 -0.42
N ARG A 471 16.43 10.62 -0.32
CA ARG A 471 15.96 11.69 -1.22
C ARG A 471 16.74 12.99 -1.01
N LEU A 472 16.94 13.40 0.23
CA LEU A 472 17.72 14.61 0.55
C LEU A 472 19.18 14.46 0.09
N GLY A 473 19.78 13.30 0.32
CA GLY A 473 21.12 12.98 -0.16
C GLY A 473 21.20 13.02 -1.67
N TYR A 474 20.28 12.35 -2.37
CA TYR A 474 20.22 12.29 -3.82
C TYR A 474 20.10 13.68 -4.46
N SER A 475 19.21 14.53 -3.94
CA SER A 475 19.10 15.92 -4.39
C SER A 475 20.38 16.73 -4.13
N SER A 476 21.01 16.54 -2.97
CA SER A 476 22.26 17.22 -2.61
C SER A 476 23.46 16.74 -3.42
N CYS A 477 23.41 15.53 -3.98
CA CYS A 477 24.44 14.96 -4.85
C CYS A 477 24.72 15.83 -6.08
N ALA A 478 23.68 16.51 -6.60
CA ALA A 478 23.84 17.44 -7.72
C ALA A 478 24.77 18.60 -7.40
N ILE A 479 24.81 19.06 -6.13
CA ILE A 479 25.67 20.15 -5.69
C ILE A 479 27.14 19.79 -5.92
N VAL A 480 27.52 18.64 -5.36
CA VAL A 480 28.88 18.14 -5.40
C VAL A 480 29.27 17.73 -6.83
N ALA A 481 28.37 17.09 -7.57
CA ALA A 481 28.62 16.70 -8.95
C ALA A 481 28.94 17.91 -9.86
N VAL A 482 28.10 18.95 -9.83
CA VAL A 482 28.29 20.13 -10.69
C VAL A 482 29.57 20.90 -10.33
N VAL A 483 29.88 21.01 -9.03
CA VAL A 483 31.10 21.66 -8.56
C VAL A 483 32.34 20.87 -9.01
N MET A 484 32.35 19.55 -8.80
CA MET A 484 33.40 18.65 -9.29
C MET A 484 33.62 18.80 -10.80
N GLY A 485 32.53 18.81 -11.57
CA GLY A 485 32.59 18.99 -13.03
C GLY A 485 33.23 20.31 -13.43
N ALA A 486 32.84 21.42 -12.79
CA ALA A 486 33.46 22.71 -13.04
C ALA A 486 34.97 22.70 -12.73
N ILE A 487 35.37 22.11 -11.60
CA ILE A 487 36.78 22.03 -11.17
C ILE A 487 37.60 21.19 -12.15
N LEU A 488 37.13 20.00 -12.50
CA LEU A 488 37.80 19.10 -13.44
C LEU A 488 37.84 19.67 -14.84
N GLY A 489 36.80 20.41 -15.27
CA GLY A 489 36.81 21.16 -16.52
C GLY A 489 37.97 22.16 -16.58
N VAL A 490 38.19 22.95 -15.52
CA VAL A 490 39.33 23.89 -15.45
C VAL A 490 40.69 23.16 -15.46
N LEU A 491 40.78 22.03 -14.77
CA LEU A 491 42.02 21.23 -14.67
C LEU A 491 42.41 20.57 -15.99
N PHE A 492 41.45 20.03 -16.73
CA PHE A 492 41.68 19.32 -17.99
C PHE A 492 41.26 20.19 -19.18
N ARG A 493 42.23 20.96 -19.71
CA ARG A 493 42.00 21.91 -20.82
C ARG A 493 41.92 21.20 -22.18
N GLY A 494 41.15 21.77 -23.11
CA GLY A 494 41.14 21.40 -24.53
C GLY A 494 40.50 20.04 -24.85
N SER A 495 41.18 19.19 -25.63
CA SER A 495 40.64 17.90 -26.09
C SER A 495 40.42 16.86 -24.97
N ARG A 496 40.88 17.14 -23.75
CA ARG A 496 40.76 16.25 -22.59
C ARG A 496 39.53 16.51 -21.72
N VAL A 497 38.68 17.47 -22.07
CA VAL A 497 37.49 17.83 -21.29
C VAL A 497 36.49 16.65 -21.21
N LEU A 498 36.38 15.85 -22.27
CA LEU A 498 35.53 14.64 -22.24
C LEU A 498 36.06 13.59 -21.25
N ALA A 499 37.38 13.45 -21.14
CA ALA A 499 38.00 12.58 -20.14
C ALA A 499 37.78 13.09 -18.71
N ALA A 500 37.78 14.41 -18.50
CA ALA A 500 37.41 15.01 -17.22
C ALA A 500 35.97 14.71 -16.82
N PHE A 501 35.02 14.73 -17.78
CA PHE A 501 33.65 14.33 -17.51
C PHE A 501 33.57 12.86 -17.07
N GLY A 502 34.26 11.97 -17.79
CA GLY A 502 34.36 10.56 -17.41
C GLY A 502 35.01 10.34 -16.04
N LEU A 503 35.99 11.16 -15.66
CA LEU A 503 36.61 11.10 -14.33
C LEU A 503 35.67 11.61 -13.24
N ALA A 504 34.87 12.65 -13.54
CA ALA A 504 33.92 13.26 -12.61
C ALA A 504 32.74 12.33 -12.27
N THR A 505 32.38 11.40 -13.17
CA THR A 505 31.30 10.44 -12.92
C THR A 505 31.69 9.35 -11.92
N ILE A 506 32.98 9.01 -11.79
CA ILE A 506 33.46 7.99 -10.82
C ILE A 506 33.06 8.31 -9.38
N PRO A 507 33.42 9.47 -8.79
CA PRO A 507 33.01 9.81 -7.43
C PRO A 507 31.49 9.98 -7.31
N LEU A 508 30.81 10.44 -8.36
CA LEU A 508 29.34 10.53 -8.39
C LEU A 508 28.70 9.14 -8.23
N PHE A 509 29.13 8.14 -9.01
CA PHE A 509 28.65 6.76 -8.84
C PHE A 509 29.02 6.18 -7.47
N GLY A 510 30.19 6.49 -6.94
CA GLY A 510 30.59 6.11 -5.58
C GLY A 510 29.62 6.65 -4.52
N VAL A 511 29.25 7.93 -4.61
CA VAL A 511 28.25 8.53 -3.70
C VAL A 511 26.88 7.88 -3.87
N LEU A 512 26.43 7.65 -5.10
CA LEU A 512 25.15 6.96 -5.35
C LEU A 512 25.14 5.55 -4.75
N MET A 513 26.25 4.80 -4.88
CA MET A 513 26.39 3.49 -4.28
C MET A 513 26.35 3.55 -2.76
N LEU A 514 27.07 4.50 -2.14
CA LEU A 514 27.03 4.72 -0.69
C LEU A 514 25.64 5.15 -0.22
N MET A 515 24.87 5.90 -1.02
CA MET A 515 23.48 6.24 -0.70
C MET A 515 22.57 5.00 -0.72
N VAL A 516 22.74 4.10 -1.69
CA VAL A 516 21.98 2.83 -1.75
C VAL A 516 22.32 1.94 -0.56
N VAL A 517 23.61 1.79 -0.25
CA VAL A 517 24.08 1.03 0.93
C VAL A 517 23.58 1.67 2.22
N GLY A 518 23.71 2.99 2.35
CA GLY A 518 23.24 3.75 3.51
C GLY A 518 21.73 3.59 3.72
N ARG A 519 20.94 3.60 2.65
CA ARG A 519 19.50 3.30 2.72
C ARG A 519 19.25 1.87 3.22
N GLN A 520 19.92 0.87 2.67
CA GLN A 520 19.74 -0.54 3.10
C GLN A 520 20.11 -0.74 4.57
N LEU A 521 21.19 -0.10 5.05
CA LEU A 521 21.60 -0.12 6.45
C LEU A 521 20.56 0.58 7.35
N ALA A 522 20.01 1.72 6.92
CA ALA A 522 18.99 2.43 7.68
C ALA A 522 17.69 1.62 7.87
N GLU A 523 17.39 0.68 6.95
CA GLU A 523 16.20 -0.18 7.03
C GLU A 523 16.35 -1.33 8.04
N GLN A 524 17.58 -1.68 8.44
CA GLN A 524 17.88 -2.76 9.38
C GLN A 524 18.00 -2.23 10.82
N THR A 525 17.51 -2.99 11.80
CA THR A 525 17.51 -2.59 13.22
C THR A 525 18.91 -2.31 13.80
N PRO A 526 19.93 -3.18 13.66
CA PRO A 526 21.24 -2.95 14.28
C PRO A 526 22.02 -1.79 13.64
N THR A 527 21.73 -1.46 12.38
CA THR A 527 22.52 -0.51 11.58
C THR A 527 21.74 0.77 11.23
N GLN A 528 20.58 1.00 11.86
CA GLN A 528 19.69 2.13 11.59
C GLN A 528 20.42 3.49 11.65
N GLN A 529 21.28 3.68 12.65
CA GLN A 529 22.03 4.94 12.82
C GLN A 529 23.21 5.08 11.83
N LEU A 530 23.77 3.95 11.37
CA LEU A 530 24.88 3.96 10.40
C LEU A 530 24.42 4.37 9.01
N GLY A 531 23.17 4.08 8.64
CA GLY A 531 22.66 4.39 7.31
C GLY A 531 22.76 5.87 6.91
N PRO A 532 22.22 6.82 7.70
CA PRO A 532 22.40 8.24 7.47
C PRO A 532 23.88 8.66 7.47
N LEU A 533 24.70 8.11 8.37
CA LEU A 533 26.14 8.42 8.43
C LEU A 533 26.86 8.03 7.14
N VAL A 534 26.58 6.86 6.56
CA VAL A 534 27.15 6.44 5.28
C VAL A 534 26.68 7.34 4.14
N THR A 535 25.39 7.70 4.15
CA THR A 535 24.76 8.54 3.11
C THR A 535 25.38 9.93 3.08
N TRP A 536 25.45 10.61 4.22
CA TRP A 536 25.98 11.97 4.34
C TRP A 536 27.51 12.00 4.35
N GLY A 537 28.15 10.98 4.90
CA GLY A 537 29.60 10.83 4.92
C GLY A 537 30.18 10.69 3.50
N GLY A 538 29.52 9.93 2.63
CA GLY A 538 29.90 9.85 1.21
C GLY A 538 29.85 11.20 0.51
N LEU A 539 28.76 11.96 0.73
CA LEU A 539 28.60 13.30 0.15
C LEU A 539 29.64 14.30 0.70
N ALA A 540 29.87 14.28 2.01
CA ALA A 540 30.88 15.12 2.66
C ALA A 540 32.30 14.79 2.16
N GLY A 541 32.61 13.50 1.94
CA GLY A 541 33.88 13.05 1.41
C GLY A 541 34.17 13.62 0.02
N VAL A 542 33.18 13.61 -0.88
CA VAL A 542 33.36 14.20 -2.22
C VAL A 542 33.40 15.73 -2.15
N LEU A 543 32.67 16.38 -1.25
CA LEU A 543 32.79 17.82 -1.03
C LEU A 543 34.19 18.23 -0.51
N VAL A 544 34.80 17.42 0.36
CA VAL A 544 36.20 17.62 0.78
C VAL A 544 37.15 17.44 -0.41
N LEU A 545 36.92 16.43 -1.26
CA LEU A 545 37.68 16.21 -2.49
C LEU A 545 37.58 17.42 -3.44
N ASP A 546 36.38 17.98 -3.63
CA ASP A 546 36.17 19.22 -4.41
C ASP A 546 37.00 20.38 -3.86
N VAL A 547 36.99 20.60 -2.54
CA VAL A 547 37.79 21.68 -1.91
C VAL A 547 39.28 21.47 -2.14
N VAL A 548 39.76 20.23 -2.03
CA VAL A 548 41.16 19.88 -2.29
C VAL A 548 41.53 20.11 -3.76
N LEU A 549 40.72 19.62 -4.70
CA LEU A 549 40.94 19.79 -6.13
C LEU A 549 40.85 21.25 -6.57
N LEU A 550 39.93 22.03 -6.01
CA LEU A 550 39.81 23.46 -6.26
C LEU A 550 41.09 24.19 -5.83
N ARG A 551 41.64 23.86 -4.65
CA ARG A 551 42.90 24.46 -4.15
C ARG A 551 44.09 24.08 -5.03
N LEU A 552 44.14 22.85 -5.54
CA LEU A 552 45.20 22.39 -6.44
C LEU A 552 45.09 23.03 -7.83
N GLY A 553 43.87 23.16 -8.36
CA GLY A 553 43.62 23.72 -9.69
C GLY A 553 43.85 25.22 -9.79
N VAL A 554 43.54 25.99 -8.74
CA VAL A 554 43.73 27.45 -8.72
C VAL A 554 45.21 27.87 -8.54
N ARG A 555 46.04 26.97 -7.97
CA ARG A 555 47.49 27.18 -7.83
C ARG A 555 48.25 27.02 -9.15
N ARG A 556 47.72 26.23 -10.09
CA ARG A 556 48.22 26.11 -11.47
C ARG A 556 47.63 27.20 -12.35
#